data_AF-A0A4W3J7S4-F1
#
_entry.id   AF-A0A4W3J7S4-F1
#
_cell.length_a   1.000
_cell.length_b   1.000
_cell.length_c   1.000
_cell.angle_alpha   90.00
_cell.angle_beta   90.00
_cell.angle_gamma   90.00
#
_symmetry.space_group_name_H-M   'P 1'
#
loop_
_entity.id
_entity.type
_entity.pdbx_description
1 polymer ?
#
loop_
_entity_poly.entity_id
_entity_poly.type
_entity_poly.pdbx_seq_one_letter_code
_entity_poly.pdbx_strand_id
1 'polypeptide(L)'
;MVRKSDESDISDEDEDDEDDNIELLLAEEFAEEEEELEEEDEDEHDATDRLQTEIGEKFEADEEKIESVKENLKEILIPFIGVNGARKPHIVHYKLYNKVKPMVENRLSLFEKCYPISTALARKMANVSYKKLSSFGLWDVVELSEGSAIQPVQDLHKRIYSVLHRKYIYFFSNKQTRDKFIANPFKYLSQSKPKPVVPFKIAVLGPPKSGKSTVARRLANEYGLQRISAGEAVRTVLVTQKKTFLALQINKHLKKGLTVPDELVVQCIEVLLMDILCNTRGYVYNIPQFKC
;
A
#
# COMPACT_ATOMS: atom_id res chain seq x y z
N MET A 1 99.31 87.93 33.72
CA MET A 1 98.95 89.07 34.59
C MET A 1 97.81 89.77 33.86
N VAL A 2 96.55 89.82 34.27
CA VAL A 2 95.84 89.66 35.55
C VAL A 2 94.38 89.38 35.12
N ARG A 3 93.84 88.17 35.32
CA ARG A 3 92.83 87.78 36.34
C ARG A 3 91.85 88.88 36.84
N LYS A 4 90.57 88.61 36.54
CA LYS A 4 89.35 88.72 37.39
C LYS A 4 88.62 90.05 37.58
N SER A 5 87.32 89.97 37.30
CA SER A 5 86.13 90.50 38.01
C SER A 5 84.91 89.98 37.21
N ASP A 6 84.13 88.97 37.62
CA ASP A 6 83.15 88.88 38.74
C ASP A 6 82.41 90.23 38.89
N GLU A 7 81.08 90.40 38.79
CA GLU A 7 79.88 89.58 39.06
C GLU A 7 78.64 90.42 38.62
N SER A 8 77.41 89.92 38.81
CA SER A 8 76.07 90.54 38.57
C SER A 8 75.41 90.17 37.22
N ASP A 9 74.15 89.74 37.11
CA ASP A 9 73.03 89.64 38.04
C ASP A 9 72.14 88.45 37.66
N ILE A 10 71.53 87.85 38.68
CA ILE A 10 70.43 86.89 38.57
C ILE A 10 69.18 87.67 38.19
N SER A 11 68.52 87.30 37.10
CA SER A 11 67.10 87.54 36.89
C SER A 11 66.49 86.19 36.54
N ASP A 12 65.88 85.59 37.57
CA ASP A 12 64.76 84.68 37.45
C ASP A 12 63.65 85.33 36.61
N GLU A 13 62.73 84.52 36.08
CA GLU A 13 61.63 84.86 35.16
C GLU A 13 61.94 84.48 33.71
N ASP A 14 61.68 83.21 33.39
CA ASP A 14 60.76 82.80 32.31
C ASP A 14 60.57 81.27 32.45
N GLU A 15 60.07 80.82 33.61
CA GLU A 15 59.56 79.45 33.85
C GLU A 15 58.12 79.27 33.30
N ASP A 16 57.58 80.30 32.64
CA ASP A 16 56.18 80.33 32.17
C ASP A 16 55.96 79.55 30.85
N ASP A 17 57.01 79.18 30.11
CA ASP A 17 56.91 78.40 28.86
C ASP A 17 56.91 76.87 29.09
N GLU A 18 57.29 76.40 30.29
CA GLU A 18 57.19 74.96 30.66
C GLU A 18 55.83 74.63 31.28
N ASP A 19 55.22 75.56 32.02
CA ASP A 19 53.91 75.35 32.64
C ASP A 19 52.79 75.26 31.60
N ASP A 20 52.81 76.12 30.57
CA ASP A 20 51.85 76.04 29.44
C ASP A 20 52.00 74.71 28.67
N ASN A 21 53.21 74.15 28.61
CA ASN A 21 53.49 72.90 27.93
C ASN A 21 53.09 71.68 28.79
N ILE A 22 53.24 71.78 30.11
CA ILE A 22 52.72 70.79 31.07
C ILE A 22 51.20 70.82 31.08
N GLU A 23 50.56 72.00 31.03
CA GLU A 23 49.11 72.12 31.02
C GLU A 23 48.51 71.61 29.69
N LEU A 24 49.19 71.82 28.55
CA LEU A 24 48.84 71.20 27.27
C LEU A 24 49.08 69.69 27.24
N LEU A 25 50.19 69.20 27.79
CA LEU A 25 50.48 67.76 27.90
C LEU A 25 49.51 67.07 28.85
N LEU A 26 49.13 67.71 29.95
CA LEU A 26 48.08 67.25 30.86
C LEU A 26 46.72 67.29 30.17
N ALA A 27 46.41 68.32 29.38
CA ALA A 27 45.16 68.37 28.62
C ALA A 27 45.09 67.35 27.48
N GLU A 28 46.23 66.91 26.94
CA GLU A 28 46.33 65.85 25.92
C GLU A 28 46.34 64.44 26.53
N GLU A 29 46.94 64.26 27.71
CA GLU A 29 46.94 63.00 28.49
C GLU A 29 45.62 62.77 29.23
N PHE A 30 44.93 63.84 29.63
CA PHE A 30 43.57 63.86 30.21
C PHE A 30 42.53 64.43 29.22
N ALA A 31 42.79 64.33 27.91
CA ALA A 31 41.79 64.61 26.89
C ALA A 31 40.67 63.59 27.06
N GLU A 32 39.64 64.00 27.81
CA GLU A 32 38.38 63.30 28.06
C GLU A 32 38.57 61.79 28.01
N GLU A 33 38.92 61.19 29.17
CA GLU A 33 38.65 59.77 29.44
C GLU A 33 37.39 59.43 28.65
N GLU A 34 37.56 58.61 27.59
CA GLU A 34 36.46 58.14 26.73
C GLU A 34 35.28 58.01 27.66
N GLU A 35 34.18 58.76 27.44
CA GLU A 35 32.94 58.56 28.19
C GLU A 35 32.84 57.05 28.33
N GLU A 36 33.17 56.52 29.53
CA GLU A 36 33.10 55.10 29.78
C GLU A 36 31.62 54.91 29.57
N LEU A 37 31.24 54.40 28.39
CA LEU A 37 29.88 54.07 28.07
C LEU A 37 29.52 53.23 29.28
N GLU A 38 28.72 53.80 30.19
CA GLU A 38 28.23 53.07 31.34
C GLU A 38 27.63 51.84 30.67
N GLU A 39 28.30 50.69 30.80
CA GLU A 39 27.72 49.43 30.38
C GLU A 39 26.54 49.33 31.35
N GLU A 40 25.39 49.87 30.92
CA GLU A 40 24.16 49.79 31.69
C GLU A 40 24.02 48.30 31.96
N ASP A 41 24.22 47.91 33.22
CA ASP A 41 24.10 46.54 33.66
C ASP A 41 22.69 46.11 33.25
N GLU A 42 22.60 45.31 32.18
CA GLU A 42 21.32 44.89 31.62
C GLU A 42 20.62 44.05 32.68
N ASP A 43 19.51 44.57 33.22
CA ASP A 43 18.74 43.85 34.22
C ASP A 43 18.32 42.48 33.67
N GLU A 44 18.22 41.45 34.54
CA GLU A 44 17.86 40.09 34.12
C GLU A 44 16.55 40.07 33.31
N HIS A 45 15.62 40.99 33.61
CA HIS A 45 14.37 41.13 32.89
C HIS A 45 14.58 41.65 31.46
N ASP A 46 15.39 42.70 31.29
CA ASP A 46 15.68 43.30 29.99
C ASP A 46 16.45 42.32 29.09
N ALA A 47 17.42 41.59 29.67
CA ALA A 47 18.12 40.51 28.98
C ALA A 47 17.17 39.38 28.54
N THR A 48 16.19 39.00 29.36
CA THR A 48 15.20 37.99 28.96
C THR A 48 14.29 38.45 27.83
N ASP A 49 13.86 39.72 27.86
CA ASP A 49 12.97 40.29 26.84
C ASP A 49 13.69 40.46 25.51
N ARG A 50 14.96 40.88 25.53
CA ARG A 50 15.82 40.93 24.34
C ARG A 50 16.02 39.55 23.74
N LEU A 51 16.38 38.54 24.54
CA LEU A 51 16.55 37.17 24.07
C LEU A 51 15.25 36.58 23.52
N GLN A 52 14.12 36.84 24.17
CA GLN A 52 12.81 36.40 23.69
C GLN A 52 12.46 37.04 22.35
N THR A 53 12.77 38.33 22.18
CA THR A 53 12.58 39.05 20.92
C THR A 53 13.48 38.49 19.82
N GLU A 54 14.78 38.30 20.07
CA GLU A 54 15.70 37.69 19.10
C GLU A 54 15.29 36.27 18.70
N ILE A 55 14.82 35.46 19.65
CA ILE A 55 14.32 34.10 19.38
C ILE A 55 13.04 34.17 18.53
N GLY A 56 12.15 35.11 18.82
CA GLY A 56 10.94 35.38 18.05
C GLY A 56 11.26 35.75 16.60
N GLU A 57 12.14 36.73 16.40
CA GLU A 57 12.58 37.16 15.06
C GLU A 57 13.25 36.02 14.28
N LYS A 58 14.13 35.25 14.92
CA LYS A 58 14.75 34.07 14.30
C LYS A 58 13.71 33.01 13.93
N PHE A 59 12.72 32.79 14.78
CA PHE A 59 11.64 31.84 14.54
C PHE A 59 10.77 32.27 13.34
N GLU A 60 10.36 33.54 13.28
CA GLU A 60 9.60 34.09 12.17
C GLU A 60 10.37 34.01 10.86
N ALA A 61 11.65 34.42 10.86
CA ALA A 61 12.51 34.34 9.69
C ALA A 61 12.70 32.89 9.19
N ASP A 62 12.82 31.92 10.09
CA ASP A 62 12.93 30.51 9.71
C ASP A 62 11.58 29.92 9.24
N GLU A 63 10.46 30.37 9.80
CA GLU A 63 9.12 29.99 9.34
C GLU A 63 8.87 30.48 7.90
N GLU A 64 9.25 31.73 7.59
CA GLU A 64 9.19 32.29 6.24
C GLU A 64 10.06 31.50 5.25
N LYS A 65 11.31 31.18 5.61
CA LYS A 65 12.20 30.35 4.78
C LYS A 65 11.59 28.97 4.53
N ILE A 66 11.05 28.33 5.57
CA ILE A 66 10.43 27.01 5.45
C ILE A 66 9.19 27.08 4.55
N GLU A 67 8.36 28.13 4.66
CA GLU A 67 7.19 28.28 3.81
C GLU A 67 7.58 28.53 2.34
N SER A 68 8.61 29.36 2.09
CA SER A 68 9.17 29.54 0.74
C SER A 68 9.64 28.20 0.15
N VAL A 69 10.38 27.40 0.91
CA VAL A 69 10.80 26.05 0.48
C VAL A 69 9.59 25.15 0.23
N LYS A 70 8.55 25.23 1.07
CA LYS A 70 7.31 24.46 0.86
C LYS A 70 6.62 24.84 -0.43
N GLU A 71 6.53 26.11 -0.77
CA GLU A 71 5.92 26.57 -2.02
C GLU A 71 6.67 26.05 -3.24
N ASN A 72 8.00 26.23 -3.26
CA ASN A 72 8.85 25.72 -4.35
C ASN A 72 8.70 24.20 -4.57
N LEU A 73 8.63 23.44 -3.47
CA LEU A 73 8.43 21.99 -3.52
C LEU A 73 6.99 21.59 -3.89
N LYS A 74 5.97 22.39 -3.53
CA LYS A 74 4.57 22.20 -3.98
C LYS A 74 4.47 22.40 -5.50
N GLU A 75 5.18 23.37 -6.07
CA GLU A 75 5.22 23.61 -7.52
C GLU A 75 5.70 22.38 -8.30
N ILE A 76 6.68 21.66 -7.76
CA ILE A 76 7.18 20.40 -8.32
C ILE A 76 6.42 19.16 -7.83
N LEU A 77 5.22 19.33 -7.25
CA LEU A 77 4.32 18.27 -6.79
C LEU A 77 4.90 17.32 -5.74
N ILE A 78 5.84 17.80 -4.93
CA ILE A 78 6.40 17.02 -3.82
C ILE A 78 5.48 17.16 -2.59
N PRO A 79 4.97 16.04 -2.04
CA PRO A 79 4.03 16.07 -0.93
C PRO A 79 4.72 16.38 0.41
N PHE A 80 4.03 17.14 1.25
CA PHE A 80 4.49 17.51 2.59
C PHE A 80 3.91 16.65 3.68
N ILE A 81 4.76 16.33 4.65
CA ILE A 81 4.38 15.56 5.83
C ILE A 81 4.70 16.39 7.08
N GLY A 82 3.71 17.11 7.61
CA GLY A 82 3.84 17.80 8.89
C GLY A 82 3.81 16.83 10.07
N VAL A 83 4.77 16.92 10.99
CA VAL A 83 4.78 16.17 12.24
C VAL A 83 4.94 17.15 13.40
N ASN A 84 3.98 17.15 14.32
CA ASN A 84 4.05 18.01 15.51
C ASN A 84 5.15 17.52 16.46
N GLY A 85 6.18 18.36 16.63
CA GLY A 85 7.35 18.14 17.49
C GLY A 85 7.15 18.43 18.98
N ALA A 86 6.05 19.07 19.39
CA ALA A 86 5.79 19.44 20.80
C ALA A 86 5.46 18.25 21.73
N ARG A 87 5.54 17.01 21.23
CA ARG A 87 5.28 15.78 22.00
C ARG A 87 6.60 15.15 22.44
N LYS A 88 6.54 14.21 23.39
CA LYS A 88 7.73 13.46 23.82
C LYS A 88 8.45 12.82 22.62
N PRO A 89 9.80 12.78 22.59
CA PRO A 89 10.59 12.32 21.43
C PRO A 89 10.16 10.96 20.87
N HIS A 90 9.85 9.97 21.71
CA HIS A 90 9.41 8.65 21.25
C HIS A 90 8.05 8.69 20.51
N ILE A 91 7.14 9.60 20.87
CA ILE A 91 5.85 9.79 20.20
C ILE A 91 6.07 10.41 18.81
N VAL A 92 6.97 11.40 18.73
CA VAL A 92 7.35 12.04 17.47
C VAL A 92 8.01 11.02 16.55
N HIS A 93 8.95 10.22 17.07
CA HIS A 93 9.63 9.17 16.31
C HIS A 93 8.67 8.11 15.79
N TYR A 94 7.73 7.64 16.62
CA TYR A 94 6.70 6.69 16.19
C TYR A 94 5.79 7.28 15.10
N LYS A 95 5.38 8.54 15.23
CA LYS A 95 4.59 9.23 14.19
C LYS A 95 5.38 9.37 12.89
N LEU A 96 6.65 9.74 12.96
CA LEU A 96 7.54 9.83 11.80
C LEU A 96 7.65 8.46 11.12
N TYR A 97 7.99 7.43 11.89
CA TYR A 97 8.10 6.06 11.40
C TYR A 97 6.82 5.59 10.71
N ASN A 98 5.65 5.79 11.33
CA ASN A 98 4.39 5.36 10.73
C ASN A 98 4.06 6.06 9.40
N LYS A 99 4.48 7.32 9.23
CA LYS A 99 4.27 8.05 7.98
C LYS A 99 5.27 7.62 6.89
N VAL A 100 6.52 7.34 7.27
CA VAL A 100 7.59 6.95 6.34
C VAL A 100 7.54 5.45 5.98
N LYS A 101 7.13 4.59 6.91
CA LYS A 101 7.06 3.13 6.77
C LYS A 101 6.40 2.68 5.46
N PRO A 102 5.17 3.10 5.09
CA PRO A 102 4.56 2.67 3.84
C PRO A 102 5.33 3.15 2.60
N MET A 103 6.07 4.27 2.69
CA MET A 103 6.90 4.75 1.58
C MET A 103 8.15 3.90 1.37
N VAL A 104 8.70 3.36 2.47
CA VAL A 104 9.86 2.47 2.44
C VAL A 104 9.45 1.05 2.05
N GLU A 105 8.41 0.49 2.69
CA GLU A 105 7.93 -0.87 2.44
C GLU A 105 7.33 -1.03 1.03
N ASN A 106 6.64 0.00 0.52
CA ASN A 106 6.02 -0.02 -0.80
C ASN A 106 6.83 0.77 -1.83
N ARG A 107 8.14 0.96 -1.61
CA ARG A 107 9.02 1.81 -2.45
C ARG A 107 8.91 1.51 -3.94
N LEU A 108 8.86 0.22 -4.30
CA LEU A 108 8.73 -0.22 -5.70
C LEU A 108 7.37 0.12 -6.32
N SER A 109 6.34 0.25 -5.48
CA SER A 109 4.95 0.50 -5.87
C SER A 109 4.48 1.94 -5.66
N LEU A 110 5.34 2.84 -5.19
CA LEU A 110 5.00 4.24 -4.87
C LEU A 110 4.28 4.98 -6.00
N PHE A 111 4.69 4.74 -7.24
CA PHE A 111 4.15 5.40 -8.42
C PHE A 111 3.13 4.54 -9.18
N GLU A 112 2.80 3.35 -8.67
CA GLU A 112 1.80 2.50 -9.31
C GLU A 112 0.38 2.96 -8.98
N LYS A 113 -0.46 2.99 -10.02
CA LYS A 113 -1.88 3.32 -9.88
C LYS A 113 -2.71 2.07 -10.11
N CYS A 114 -3.45 1.68 -9.09
CA CYS A 114 -4.41 0.59 -9.14
C CYS A 114 -5.83 1.15 -9.01
N TYR A 115 -6.71 0.77 -9.93
CA TYR A 115 -8.08 1.26 -9.97
C TYR A 115 -9.05 0.13 -9.63
N PRO A 116 -9.75 0.18 -8.49
CA PRO A 116 -10.87 -0.73 -8.24
C PRO A 116 -11.94 -0.54 -9.32
N ILE A 117 -12.33 -1.62 -9.97
CA ILE A 117 -13.40 -1.61 -10.97
C ILE A 117 -14.47 -2.62 -10.61
N SER A 118 -15.71 -2.41 -11.07
CA SER A 118 -16.77 -3.39 -10.89
C SER A 118 -16.49 -4.64 -11.73
N THR A 119 -16.94 -5.79 -11.24
CA THR A 119 -16.78 -7.07 -11.95
C THR A 119 -17.48 -7.08 -13.30
N ALA A 120 -18.63 -6.40 -13.42
CA ALA A 120 -19.34 -6.23 -14.69
C ALA A 120 -18.49 -5.44 -15.70
N LEU A 121 -17.86 -4.34 -15.26
CA LEU A 121 -16.98 -3.54 -16.11
C LEU A 121 -15.72 -4.31 -16.51
N ALA A 122 -15.11 -5.02 -15.57
CA ALA A 122 -13.95 -5.88 -15.80
C ALA A 122 -14.23 -6.92 -16.89
N ARG A 123 -15.37 -7.62 -16.79
CA ARG A 123 -15.80 -8.61 -17.80
C ARG A 123 -16.05 -7.95 -19.15
N LYS A 124 -16.72 -6.80 -19.19
CA LYS A 124 -16.95 -6.04 -20.43
C LYS A 124 -15.64 -5.64 -21.11
N MET A 125 -14.68 -5.09 -20.35
CA MET A 125 -13.36 -4.70 -20.85
C MET A 125 -12.55 -5.90 -21.37
N ALA A 126 -12.64 -7.04 -20.71
CA ALA A 126 -11.98 -8.28 -21.14
C ALA A 126 -12.61 -8.83 -22.44
N ASN A 127 -13.94 -8.85 -22.54
CA ASN A 127 -14.66 -9.35 -23.71
C ASN A 127 -14.39 -8.50 -24.96
N VAL A 128 -14.31 -7.17 -24.81
CA VAL A 128 -14.01 -6.23 -25.90
C VAL A 128 -12.49 -6.14 -26.15
N SER A 129 -11.66 -6.92 -25.45
CA SER A 129 -10.19 -6.89 -25.54
C SER A 129 -9.54 -5.54 -25.27
N TYR A 130 -10.25 -4.60 -24.62
CA TYR A 130 -9.74 -3.28 -24.27
C TYR A 130 -8.66 -3.37 -23.18
N LYS A 131 -8.82 -4.30 -22.23
CA LYS A 131 -7.83 -4.67 -21.22
C LYS A 131 -7.68 -6.19 -21.19
N LYS A 132 -6.50 -6.68 -20.81
CA LYS A 132 -6.19 -8.11 -20.80
C LYS A 132 -6.44 -8.71 -19.42
N LEU A 133 -6.86 -9.97 -19.36
CA LEU A 133 -6.77 -10.74 -18.12
C LEU A 133 -5.30 -10.88 -17.71
N SER A 134 -5.04 -10.80 -16.41
CA SER A 134 -3.73 -11.06 -15.84
C SER A 134 -3.25 -12.49 -16.15
N SER A 135 -1.93 -12.72 -16.13
CA SER A 135 -1.37 -14.08 -16.17
C SER A 135 -1.75 -14.93 -14.96
N PHE A 136 -2.21 -14.30 -13.88
CA PHE A 136 -2.82 -14.95 -12.73
C PHE A 136 -4.29 -15.32 -12.98
N GLY A 137 -4.87 -14.98 -14.14
CA GLY A 137 -6.26 -15.31 -14.47
C GLY A 137 -7.25 -14.80 -13.42
N LEU A 138 -8.06 -15.73 -12.88
CA LEU A 138 -9.04 -15.48 -11.82
C LEU A 138 -8.50 -15.82 -10.41
N TRP A 139 -7.20 -16.06 -10.26
CA TRP A 139 -6.59 -16.31 -8.96
C TRP A 139 -6.45 -15.01 -8.17
N ASP A 140 -6.77 -15.06 -6.88
CA ASP A 140 -6.43 -14.00 -5.96
C ASP A 140 -4.91 -14.03 -5.74
N VAL A 141 -4.24 -13.00 -6.26
CA VAL A 141 -2.77 -12.90 -6.25
C VAL A 141 -2.23 -12.82 -4.82
N VAL A 142 -2.99 -12.26 -3.89
CA VAL A 142 -2.58 -12.12 -2.48
C VAL A 142 -2.76 -13.45 -1.75
N GLU A 143 -3.93 -14.10 -1.87
CA GLU A 143 -4.15 -15.41 -1.24
C GLU A 143 -3.17 -16.46 -1.77
N LEU A 144 -2.85 -16.41 -3.08
CA LEU A 144 -1.85 -17.27 -3.69
C LEU A 144 -0.47 -17.09 -3.05
N SER A 145 -0.09 -15.84 -2.75
CA SER A 145 1.19 -15.53 -2.09
C SER A 145 1.24 -16.00 -0.64
N GLU A 146 0.07 -16.09 0.00
CA GLU A 146 -0.11 -16.58 1.37
C GLU A 146 -0.23 -18.11 1.42
N GLY A 147 -0.06 -18.81 0.29
CA GLY A 147 -0.04 -20.28 0.21
C GLY A 147 -1.40 -20.93 -0.09
N SER A 148 -2.43 -20.13 -0.40
CA SER A 148 -3.73 -20.68 -0.80
C SER A 148 -3.65 -21.22 -2.23
N ALA A 149 -3.61 -22.55 -2.35
CA ALA A 149 -3.49 -23.25 -3.64
C ALA A 149 -4.84 -23.54 -4.32
N ILE A 150 -5.96 -23.14 -3.70
CA ILE A 150 -7.30 -23.40 -4.24
C ILE A 150 -7.82 -22.13 -4.90
N GLN A 151 -8.11 -22.21 -6.19
CA GLN A 151 -8.74 -21.11 -6.89
C GLN A 151 -10.12 -20.87 -6.26
N PRO A 152 -10.50 -19.62 -5.93
CA PRO A 152 -11.80 -19.33 -5.37
C PRO A 152 -12.91 -19.98 -6.22
N VAL A 153 -13.80 -20.71 -5.55
CA VAL A 153 -14.95 -21.34 -6.20
C VAL A 153 -15.70 -20.23 -6.96
N GLN A 154 -15.85 -20.39 -8.28
CA GLN A 154 -16.63 -19.51 -9.16
C GLN A 154 -18.12 -19.76 -8.90
N ASP A 155 -18.52 -19.67 -7.64
CA ASP A 155 -19.93 -19.60 -7.35
C ASP A 155 -20.41 -18.27 -7.92
N LEU A 156 -21.40 -18.31 -8.82
CA LEU A 156 -22.06 -17.13 -9.39
C LEU A 156 -22.58 -16.17 -8.30
N HIS A 157 -22.69 -16.67 -7.06
CA HIS A 157 -23.15 -15.97 -5.87
C HIS A 157 -22.02 -15.41 -4.98
N LYS A 158 -20.75 -15.75 -5.20
CA LYS A 158 -19.64 -15.21 -4.39
C LYS A 158 -19.22 -13.84 -4.94
N ARG A 159 -19.18 -12.82 -4.06
CA ARG A 159 -18.74 -11.47 -4.45
C ARG A 159 -17.26 -11.51 -4.80
N ILE A 160 -16.95 -11.36 -6.08
CA ILE A 160 -15.59 -11.19 -6.58
C ILE A 160 -15.28 -9.69 -6.61
N TYR A 161 -14.04 -9.33 -6.30
CA TYR A 161 -13.54 -7.97 -6.42
C TYR A 161 -12.54 -7.89 -7.58
N SER A 162 -12.46 -6.76 -8.26
CA SER A 162 -11.56 -6.59 -9.40
C SER A 162 -10.78 -5.29 -9.34
N VAL A 163 -9.53 -5.34 -9.82
CA VAL A 163 -8.63 -4.18 -9.91
C VAL A 163 -8.00 -4.15 -11.28
N LEU A 164 -7.97 -2.94 -11.87
CA LEU A 164 -7.19 -2.64 -13.04
C LEU A 164 -5.81 -2.13 -12.61
N HIS A 165 -4.77 -2.82 -13.04
CA HIS A 165 -3.39 -2.38 -12.87
C HIS A 165 -2.69 -2.41 -14.23
N ARG A 166 -2.28 -1.22 -14.70
CA ARG A 166 -1.71 -0.98 -16.03
C ARG A 166 -2.65 -1.45 -17.17
N LYS A 167 -2.29 -2.54 -17.85
CA LYS A 167 -3.06 -3.15 -18.94
C LYS A 167 -3.81 -4.44 -18.54
N TYR A 168 -3.67 -4.85 -17.28
CA TYR A 168 -4.16 -6.14 -16.79
C TYR A 168 -5.25 -5.98 -15.73
N ILE A 169 -6.23 -6.88 -15.80
CA ILE A 169 -7.31 -7.02 -14.81
C ILE A 169 -6.94 -8.16 -13.87
N TYR A 170 -7.06 -7.90 -12.57
CA TYR A 170 -6.85 -8.83 -11.47
C TYR A 170 -8.14 -9.04 -10.70
N PHE A 171 -8.33 -10.25 -10.17
CA PHE A 171 -9.51 -10.63 -9.41
C PHE A 171 -9.11 -11.05 -7.99
N PHE A 172 -10.00 -10.80 -7.03
CA PHE A 172 -9.77 -11.03 -5.61
C PHE A 172 -11.01 -11.63 -4.96
N SER A 173 -10.79 -12.51 -3.99
CA SER A 173 -11.83 -13.14 -3.18
C SER A 173 -12.53 -12.13 -2.29
N ASN A 174 -11.75 -11.22 -1.70
CA ASN A 174 -12.20 -10.33 -0.63
C ASN A 174 -11.75 -8.88 -0.87
N LYS A 175 -12.42 -7.92 -0.22
CA LYS A 175 -12.02 -6.51 -0.24
C LYS A 175 -10.64 -6.29 0.39
N GLN A 176 -10.31 -7.04 1.44
CA GLN A 176 -9.05 -6.92 2.16
C GLN A 176 -7.84 -7.33 1.29
N THR A 177 -7.94 -8.45 0.57
CA THR A 177 -6.87 -8.93 -0.33
C THR A 177 -6.67 -7.97 -1.50
N ARG A 178 -7.77 -7.44 -2.03
CA ARG A 178 -7.73 -6.33 -3.00
C ARG A 178 -6.97 -5.11 -2.47
N ASP A 179 -7.28 -4.65 -1.26
CA ASP A 179 -6.69 -3.44 -0.69
C ASP A 179 -5.19 -3.65 -0.37
N LYS A 180 -4.81 -4.84 0.11
CA LYS A 180 -3.41 -5.27 0.23
C LYS A 180 -2.67 -5.18 -1.11
N PHE A 181 -3.28 -5.68 -2.19
CA PHE A 181 -2.68 -5.62 -3.53
C PHE A 181 -2.53 -4.17 -4.02
N ILE A 182 -3.54 -3.32 -3.84
CA ILE A 182 -3.49 -1.90 -4.24
C ILE A 182 -2.33 -1.17 -3.53
N ALA A 183 -2.07 -1.49 -2.25
CA ALA A 183 -1.00 -0.87 -1.49
C ALA A 183 0.40 -1.27 -1.98
N ASN A 184 0.59 -2.51 -2.46
CA ASN A 184 1.88 -2.98 -2.94
C ASN A 184 1.74 -4.07 -4.02
N PRO A 185 1.40 -3.70 -5.28
CA PRO A 185 1.22 -4.67 -6.35
C PRO A 185 2.47 -5.52 -6.61
N PHE A 186 3.66 -4.91 -6.60
CA PHE A 186 4.89 -5.61 -6.99
C PHE A 186 5.27 -6.74 -6.04
N LYS A 187 4.99 -6.60 -4.74
CA LYS A 187 5.17 -7.67 -3.76
C LYS A 187 4.45 -8.96 -4.17
N TYR A 188 3.25 -8.83 -4.74
CA TYR A 188 2.42 -9.99 -5.12
C TYR A 188 2.61 -10.39 -6.59
N LEU A 189 3.09 -9.48 -7.44
CA LEU A 189 3.36 -9.78 -8.85
C LEU A 189 4.72 -10.44 -9.09
N SER A 190 5.66 -10.31 -8.14
CA SER A 190 6.99 -10.93 -8.20
C SER A 190 6.98 -12.43 -7.91
N GLN A 191 5.89 -12.97 -7.37
CA GLN A 191 5.77 -14.39 -7.07
C GLN A 191 5.70 -15.26 -8.33
N SER A 192 5.97 -16.56 -8.16
CA SER A 192 5.77 -17.53 -9.23
C SER A 192 4.31 -17.56 -9.69
N LYS A 193 4.09 -17.52 -11.00
CA LYS A 193 2.75 -17.62 -11.58
C LYS A 193 2.10 -18.96 -11.20
N PRO A 194 0.77 -19.00 -10.99
CA PRO A 194 0.08 -20.24 -10.71
C PRO A 194 0.31 -21.21 -11.85
N LYS A 195 0.64 -22.47 -11.51
CA LYS A 195 0.69 -23.54 -12.51
C LYS A 195 -0.70 -23.69 -13.14
N PRO A 196 -0.78 -24.05 -14.43
CA PRO A 196 -2.07 -24.30 -15.06
C PRO A 196 -2.84 -25.34 -14.25
N VAL A 197 -4.14 -25.08 -14.04
CA VAL A 197 -5.01 -26.03 -13.33
C VAL A 197 -5.11 -27.28 -14.19
N VAL A 198 -4.58 -28.38 -13.68
CA VAL A 198 -4.81 -29.69 -14.29
C VAL A 198 -6.17 -30.17 -13.78
N PRO A 199 -7.15 -30.47 -14.64
CA PRO A 199 -8.46 -30.89 -14.19
C PRO A 199 -8.36 -32.24 -13.47
N PHE A 200 -8.82 -32.28 -12.21
CA PHE A 200 -8.78 -33.48 -11.38
C PHE A 200 -10.07 -34.29 -11.54
N LYS A 201 -9.94 -35.59 -11.80
CA LYS A 201 -11.07 -36.52 -11.96
C LYS A 201 -11.11 -37.46 -10.77
N ILE A 202 -12.15 -37.35 -9.95
CA ILE A 202 -12.30 -38.14 -8.73
C ILE A 202 -13.50 -39.05 -8.89
N ALA A 203 -13.33 -40.35 -8.64
CA ALA A 203 -14.44 -41.30 -8.55
C ALA A 203 -14.61 -41.76 -7.10
N VAL A 204 -15.83 -41.64 -6.56
CA VAL A 204 -16.14 -42.06 -5.20
C VAL A 204 -16.90 -43.39 -5.24
N LEU A 205 -16.33 -44.40 -4.61
CA LEU A 205 -16.84 -45.77 -4.55
C LEU A 205 -17.17 -46.13 -3.09
N GLY A 206 -18.26 -46.88 -2.89
CA GLY A 206 -18.57 -47.42 -1.56
C GLY A 206 -19.99 -47.96 -1.41
N PRO A 207 -20.23 -48.75 -0.33
CA PRO A 207 -21.51 -49.40 -0.07
C PRO A 207 -22.67 -48.39 0.08
N PRO A 208 -23.94 -48.85 0.02
CA PRO A 208 -25.07 -47.96 0.24
C PRO A 208 -25.03 -47.49 1.70
N LYS A 209 -25.45 -46.24 1.95
CA LYS A 209 -25.42 -45.61 3.29
C LYS A 209 -24.03 -45.38 3.91
N SER A 210 -22.92 -45.61 3.19
CA SER A 210 -21.55 -45.31 3.66
C SER A 210 -21.21 -43.81 3.77
N GLY A 211 -22.13 -42.92 3.39
CA GLY A 211 -21.87 -41.48 3.32
C GLY A 211 -21.11 -41.03 2.06
N LYS A 212 -20.93 -41.88 1.04
CA LYS A 212 -20.26 -41.52 -0.23
C LYS A 212 -20.78 -40.24 -0.87
N SER A 213 -22.10 -40.02 -0.86
CA SER A 213 -22.71 -38.80 -1.40
C SER A 213 -22.32 -37.55 -0.63
N THR A 214 -22.12 -37.67 0.69
CA THR A 214 -21.68 -36.59 1.57
C THR A 214 -20.22 -36.25 1.33
N VAL A 215 -19.36 -37.27 1.19
CA VAL A 215 -17.94 -37.09 0.87
C VAL A 215 -17.78 -36.45 -0.51
N ALA A 216 -18.49 -36.96 -1.53
CA ALA A 216 -18.46 -36.41 -2.88
C ALA A 216 -18.91 -34.94 -2.91
N ARG A 217 -19.91 -34.56 -2.11
CA ARG A 217 -20.36 -33.17 -1.96
C ARG A 217 -19.30 -32.30 -1.27
N ARG A 218 -18.67 -32.79 -0.20
CA ARG A 218 -17.60 -32.06 0.49
C ARG A 218 -16.43 -31.79 -0.44
N LEU A 219 -15.95 -32.82 -1.14
CA LEU A 219 -14.87 -32.69 -2.13
C LEU A 219 -15.23 -31.71 -3.25
N ALA A 220 -16.45 -31.79 -3.79
CA ALA A 220 -16.92 -30.85 -4.80
C ALA A 220 -16.89 -29.40 -4.30
N ASN A 221 -17.37 -29.15 -3.08
CA ASN A 221 -17.42 -27.80 -2.51
C ASN A 221 -16.04 -27.25 -2.14
N GLU A 222 -15.18 -28.07 -1.55
CA GLU A 222 -13.86 -27.68 -1.06
C GLU A 222 -12.89 -27.37 -2.21
N TYR A 223 -12.91 -28.21 -3.25
CA TYR A 223 -12.03 -28.06 -4.41
C TYR A 223 -12.69 -27.34 -5.59
N GLY A 224 -13.95 -26.92 -5.45
CA GLY A 224 -14.71 -26.25 -6.51
C GLY A 224 -14.91 -27.12 -7.76
N LEU A 225 -15.04 -28.43 -7.59
CA LEU A 225 -15.22 -29.43 -8.66
C LEU A 225 -16.71 -29.62 -8.97
N GLN A 226 -17.02 -29.98 -10.21
CA GLN A 226 -18.39 -30.32 -10.58
C GLN A 226 -18.77 -31.69 -10.00
N ARG A 227 -19.83 -31.74 -9.19
CA ARG A 227 -20.37 -33.02 -8.72
C ARG A 227 -21.20 -33.67 -9.83
N ILE A 228 -20.91 -34.92 -10.14
CA ILE A 228 -21.65 -35.71 -11.14
C ILE A 228 -22.20 -36.98 -10.47
N SER A 229 -23.49 -37.22 -10.65
CA SER A 229 -24.12 -38.48 -10.26
C SER A 229 -25.12 -38.90 -11.34
N ALA A 230 -25.33 -40.21 -11.53
CA ALA A 230 -26.25 -40.72 -12.56
C ALA A 230 -27.64 -40.07 -12.50
N GLY A 231 -28.23 -39.99 -11.29
CA GLY A 231 -29.54 -39.39 -11.12
C GLY A 231 -29.56 -37.86 -11.32
N GLU A 232 -28.48 -37.15 -11.00
CA GLU A 232 -28.37 -35.72 -11.30
C GLU A 232 -28.18 -35.51 -12.80
N ALA A 233 -27.45 -36.40 -13.47
CA ALA A 233 -27.21 -36.32 -14.89
C ALA A 233 -28.49 -36.42 -15.71
N VAL A 234 -29.29 -37.43 -15.42
CA VAL A 234 -30.60 -37.62 -16.05
C VAL A 234 -31.50 -36.40 -15.80
N ARG A 235 -31.54 -35.86 -14.58
CA ARG A 235 -32.34 -34.67 -14.26
C ARG A 235 -31.87 -33.44 -15.02
N THR A 236 -30.57 -33.19 -15.10
CA THR A 236 -30.01 -32.03 -15.81
C THR A 236 -30.35 -32.09 -17.29
N VAL A 237 -30.21 -33.26 -17.94
CA VAL A 237 -30.59 -33.42 -19.36
C VAL A 237 -32.10 -33.20 -19.56
N LEU A 238 -32.94 -33.74 -18.67
CA LEU A 238 -34.39 -33.54 -18.73
C LEU A 238 -34.83 -32.09 -18.52
N VAL A 239 -34.07 -31.29 -17.76
CA VAL A 239 -34.38 -29.87 -17.52
C VAL A 239 -33.85 -28.99 -18.65
N THR A 240 -32.57 -29.17 -19.02
CA THR A 240 -31.86 -28.29 -19.95
C THR A 240 -32.09 -28.64 -21.42
N GLN A 241 -32.31 -29.93 -21.73
CA GLN A 241 -32.33 -30.45 -23.10
C GLN A 241 -33.64 -31.19 -23.44
N LYS A 242 -34.79 -30.65 -23.01
CA LYS A 242 -36.13 -31.26 -23.16
C LYS A 242 -36.50 -31.76 -24.56
N LYS A 243 -35.98 -31.12 -25.61
CA LYS A 243 -36.33 -31.41 -27.01
C LYS A 243 -35.37 -32.39 -27.70
N THR A 244 -34.33 -32.87 -27.00
CA THR A 244 -33.35 -33.79 -27.58
C THR A 244 -33.90 -35.22 -27.64
N PHE A 245 -33.40 -36.01 -28.60
CA PHE A 245 -33.74 -37.43 -28.71
C PHE A 245 -33.47 -38.19 -27.41
N LEU A 246 -32.34 -37.90 -26.74
CA LEU A 246 -31.97 -38.46 -25.44
C LEU A 246 -33.05 -38.21 -24.38
N ALA A 247 -33.47 -36.95 -24.21
CA ALA A 247 -34.52 -36.59 -23.24
C ALA A 247 -35.87 -37.23 -23.57
N LEU A 248 -36.21 -37.39 -24.86
CA LEU A 248 -37.44 -38.06 -25.29
C LEU A 248 -37.43 -39.56 -24.97
N GLN A 249 -36.32 -40.25 -25.22
CA GLN A 249 -36.18 -41.68 -24.88
C GLN A 249 -36.27 -41.89 -23.38
N ILE A 250 -35.54 -41.09 -22.58
CA ILE A 250 -35.61 -41.14 -21.12
C ILE A 250 -37.05 -40.94 -20.64
N ASN A 251 -37.74 -39.91 -21.14
CA ASN A 251 -39.14 -39.66 -20.79
C ASN A 251 -40.08 -40.80 -21.20
N LYS A 252 -39.83 -41.47 -22.33
CA LYS A 252 -40.61 -42.64 -22.77
C LYS A 252 -40.49 -43.80 -21.79
N HIS A 253 -39.29 -44.07 -21.25
CA HIS A 253 -39.10 -45.08 -20.21
C HIS A 253 -39.75 -44.66 -18.89
N LEU A 254 -39.52 -43.43 -18.43
CA LEU A 254 -40.07 -42.92 -17.17
C LEU A 254 -41.60 -42.87 -17.17
N LYS A 255 -42.24 -42.47 -18.27
CA LYS A 255 -43.72 -42.45 -18.41
C LYS A 255 -44.34 -43.85 -18.37
N LYS A 256 -43.56 -44.89 -18.72
CA LYS A 256 -43.98 -46.30 -18.62
C LYS A 256 -43.70 -46.91 -17.25
N GLY A 257 -43.16 -46.14 -16.30
CA GLY A 257 -42.73 -46.65 -14.99
C GLY A 257 -41.49 -47.54 -15.04
N LEU A 258 -40.77 -47.56 -16.17
CA LEU A 258 -39.55 -48.35 -16.33
C LEU A 258 -38.32 -47.57 -15.85
N THR A 259 -37.30 -48.29 -15.40
CA THR A 259 -35.99 -47.71 -15.12
C THR A 259 -35.32 -47.26 -16.42
N VAL A 260 -34.52 -46.21 -16.33
CA VAL A 260 -33.74 -45.71 -17.48
C VAL A 260 -32.61 -46.70 -17.77
N PRO A 261 -32.45 -47.18 -19.01
CA PRO A 261 -31.33 -48.04 -19.40
C PRO A 261 -29.97 -47.39 -19.15
N ASP A 262 -28.99 -48.20 -18.74
CA ASP A 262 -27.63 -47.73 -18.41
C ASP A 262 -26.96 -47.00 -19.59
N GLU A 263 -27.20 -47.44 -20.82
CA GLU A 263 -26.71 -46.79 -22.05
C GLU A 263 -27.15 -45.32 -22.14
N LEU A 264 -28.43 -45.04 -21.82
CA LEU A 264 -28.94 -43.66 -21.81
C LEU A 264 -28.38 -42.86 -20.64
N VAL A 265 -28.11 -43.51 -19.50
CA VAL A 265 -27.48 -42.86 -18.34
C VAL A 265 -26.04 -42.45 -18.66
N VAL A 266 -25.27 -43.32 -19.34
CA VAL A 266 -23.90 -43.02 -19.79
C VAL A 266 -23.90 -41.82 -20.75
N GLN A 267 -24.81 -41.80 -21.72
CA GLN A 267 -24.98 -40.65 -22.62
C GLN A 267 -25.31 -39.35 -21.86
N CYS A 268 -26.14 -39.41 -20.82
CA CYS A 268 -26.40 -38.24 -19.97
C CYS A 268 -25.13 -37.75 -19.27
N ILE A 269 -24.30 -38.67 -18.78
CA ILE A 269 -23.04 -38.34 -18.11
C ILE A 269 -22.07 -37.68 -19.10
N GLU A 270 -21.94 -38.21 -20.32
CA GLU A 270 -21.12 -37.61 -21.38
C GLU A 270 -21.52 -36.16 -21.66
N VAL A 271 -22.83 -35.88 -21.75
CA VAL A 271 -23.34 -34.51 -21.94
C VAL A 271 -22.90 -33.57 -20.81
N LEU A 272 -22.83 -34.03 -19.56
CA LEU A 272 -22.32 -33.21 -18.45
C LEU A 272 -20.81 -33.05 -18.47
N LEU A 273 -20.08 -34.07 -18.92
CA LEU A 273 -18.63 -33.99 -19.06
C LEU A 273 -18.21 -32.98 -20.14
N MET A 274 -19.09 -32.67 -21.09
CA MET A 274 -18.87 -31.59 -22.07
C MET A 274 -18.96 -30.19 -21.46
N ASP A 275 -19.45 -30.03 -20.23
CA ASP A 275 -19.49 -28.72 -19.56
C ASP A 275 -18.06 -28.16 -19.39
N ILE A 276 -17.93 -26.85 -19.62
CA ILE A 276 -16.65 -26.15 -19.55
C ILE A 276 -16.04 -26.25 -18.15
N LEU A 277 -16.87 -26.32 -17.10
CA LEU A 277 -16.41 -26.48 -15.72
C LEU A 277 -15.76 -27.85 -15.49
N CYS A 278 -16.33 -28.92 -16.06
CA CYS A 278 -15.76 -30.27 -15.99
C CYS A 278 -14.38 -30.35 -16.64
N ASN A 279 -14.19 -29.66 -17.77
CA ASN A 279 -12.93 -29.67 -18.52
C ASN A 279 -11.87 -28.73 -17.93
N THR A 280 -12.27 -27.64 -17.28
CA THR A 280 -11.32 -26.64 -16.74
C THR A 280 -10.91 -26.91 -15.29
N ARG A 281 -11.81 -27.45 -14.47
CA ARG A 281 -11.57 -27.70 -13.03
C ARG A 281 -11.55 -29.17 -12.68
N GLY A 282 -12.31 -29.99 -13.40
CA GLY A 282 -12.51 -31.40 -13.10
C GLY A 282 -13.84 -31.67 -12.40
N TYR A 283 -14.03 -32.93 -12.01
CA TYR A 283 -15.31 -33.41 -11.49
C TYR A 283 -15.15 -34.53 -10.46
N VAL A 284 -16.16 -34.66 -9.61
CA VAL A 284 -16.32 -35.78 -8.67
C VAL A 284 -17.50 -36.62 -9.12
N TYR A 285 -17.21 -37.83 -9.61
CA TYR A 285 -18.22 -38.80 -10.04
C TYR A 285 -18.58 -39.76 -8.91
N ASN A 286 -19.86 -39.80 -8.55
CA ASN A 286 -20.40 -40.77 -7.59
C ASN A 286 -20.86 -42.02 -8.34
N ILE A 287 -20.10 -43.10 -8.23
CA ILE A 287 -20.37 -44.34 -8.95
C ILE A 287 -21.61 -45.03 -8.33
N PRO A 288 -22.65 -45.33 -9.14
CA PRO A 288 -23.77 -46.13 -8.67
C PRO A 288 -23.29 -47.54 -8.33
N GLN A 289 -23.88 -48.12 -7.29
CA GLN A 289 -23.55 -49.49 -6.93
C GLN A 289 -24.16 -50.42 -7.97
N PHE A 290 -23.32 -51.15 -8.70
CA PHE A 290 -23.78 -52.26 -9.53
C PHE A 290 -24.40 -53.30 -8.60
N LYS A 291 -25.66 -53.65 -8.83
CA LYS A 291 -26.23 -54.88 -8.27
C LYS A 291 -25.53 -56.02 -9.01
N CYS A 292 -24.54 -56.65 -8.37
CA CYS A 292 -24.15 -58.00 -8.75
C CYS A 292 -25.31 -58.96 -8.45
#